data_AF-A0A522H334-F1
#
_entry.id   AF-A0A522H334-F1
#
_cell.length_a   1.000
_cell.length_b   1.000
_cell.length_c   1.000
_cell.angle_alpha   90.00
_cell.angle_beta   90.00
_cell.angle_gamma   90.00
#
_symmetry.space_group_name_H-M   'P 1'
#
loop_
_entity.id
_entity.type
_entity.pdbx_description
1 polymer ?
#
loop_
_entity_poly.entity_id
_entity_poly.type
_entity_poly.pdbx_seq_one_letter_code
_entity_poly.pdbx_strand_id
1 'polypeptide(L)'
;MRTILFRLIGILEVAGGLYGIAVMLRRLLPLGSTHDSVIALIGLALFGFLLAAGVQLIDGSERGIRISLWAQLLQVPLIATPVFSYALHSGAFVNVFVTVHTTPRPGIDWRLGSQGFVLAMAGPALSRLGINLLALLSWLALRFR
;
A
#
# COMPACT_ATOMS: atom_id res chain seq x y z
N MET A 1 11.09 22.78 3.42
CA MET A 1 10.17 21.81 4.05
C MET A 1 9.58 20.82 3.05
N ARG A 2 8.98 21.27 1.92
CA ARG A 2 8.46 20.38 0.85
C ARG A 2 9.44 19.30 0.36
N THR A 3 10.71 19.65 0.17
CA THR A 3 11.76 18.70 -0.26
C THR A 3 12.00 17.59 0.77
N ILE A 4 11.89 17.89 2.06
CA ILE A 4 12.05 16.88 3.12
C ILE A 4 10.86 15.94 3.13
N LEU A 5 9.63 16.47 3.04
CA LEU A 5 8.42 15.66 2.98
C LEU A 5 8.43 14.69 1.81
N PHE A 6 8.82 15.12 0.61
CA PHE A 6 8.86 14.25 -0.58
C PHE A 6 9.93 13.17 -0.43
N ARG A 7 11.09 13.52 0.15
CA ARG A 7 12.12 12.53 0.49
C ARG A 7 11.63 11.52 1.52
N LEU A 8 10.89 11.94 2.54
CA LEU A 8 10.30 11.01 3.52
C LEU A 8 9.29 10.06 2.87
N ILE A 9 8.40 10.56 2.01
CA ILE A 9 7.48 9.72 1.23
C ILE A 9 8.28 8.71 0.40
N GLY A 10 9.30 9.17 -0.32
CA GLY A 10 10.15 8.31 -1.13
C GLY A 10 10.91 7.27 -0.31
N ILE A 11 11.42 7.62 0.87
CA ILE A 11 12.10 6.67 1.77
C ILE A 11 11.13 5.58 2.24
N LEU A 12 9.90 5.93 2.59
CA LEU A 12 8.87 4.96 2.99
C LEU A 12 8.52 4.03 1.81
N GLU A 13 8.36 4.58 0.60
CA GLU A 13 8.11 3.82 -0.62
C GLU A 13 9.26 2.85 -0.94
N VAL A 14 10.51 3.30 -0.83
CA VAL A 14 11.70 2.48 -1.09
C VAL A 14 11.84 1.37 -0.05
N ALA A 15 11.80 1.71 1.23
CA ALA A 15 11.98 0.72 2.29
C ALA A 15 10.86 -0.32 2.25
N GLY A 16 9.60 0.13 2.20
CA GLY A 16 8.44 -0.75 2.11
C GLY A 16 8.40 -1.56 0.83
N GLY A 17 8.79 -0.97 -0.31
CA GLY A 17 8.84 -1.64 -1.60
C GLY A 17 9.87 -2.77 -1.59
N LEU A 18 11.06 -2.52 -1.05
CA LEU A 18 12.11 -3.54 -0.90
C LEU A 18 11.67 -4.68 0.01
N TYR A 19 11.14 -4.37 1.20
CA TYR A 19 10.62 -5.42 2.10
C TYR A 19 9.45 -6.18 1.47
N GLY A 20 8.57 -5.48 0.74
CA GLY A 20 7.44 -6.07 0.05
C GLY A 20 7.87 -7.06 -1.03
N ILE A 21 8.85 -6.69 -1.87
CA ILE A 21 9.49 -7.59 -2.83
C ILE A 21 10.02 -8.84 -2.11
N ALA A 22 10.78 -8.68 -1.02
CA ALA A 22 11.34 -9.80 -0.29
C ALA A 22 10.25 -10.73 0.31
N VAL A 23 9.12 -10.18 0.75
CA VAL A 23 7.98 -10.99 1.23
C VAL A 23 7.29 -11.70 0.06
N MET A 24 7.10 -11.05 -1.08
CA MET A 24 6.45 -11.67 -2.25
C MET A 24 7.31 -12.77 -2.87
N LEU A 25 8.64 -12.58 -2.94
CA LEU A 25 9.57 -13.62 -3.39
C LEU A 25 9.55 -14.85 -2.46
N ARG A 26 9.50 -14.64 -1.14
CA ARG A 26 9.35 -15.72 -0.16
C ARG A 26 7.99 -16.42 -0.27
N ARG A 27 6.94 -15.69 -0.63
CA ARG A 27 5.61 -16.27 -0.87
C ARG A 27 5.57 -17.12 -2.16
N LEU A 28 6.39 -16.76 -3.14
CA LEU A 28 6.51 -17.48 -4.40
C LEU A 28 7.32 -18.79 -4.29
N LEU A 29 8.11 -18.97 -3.23
CA LEU A 29 9.05 -20.08 -3.06
C LEU A 29 8.82 -20.86 -1.75
N PRO A 30 8.54 -22.18 -1.80
CA PRO A 30 8.33 -23.00 -2.99
C PRO A 30 7.03 -22.61 -3.72
N LEU A 31 6.94 -22.94 -5.01
CA LEU A 31 5.73 -22.68 -5.81
C LEU A 31 4.54 -23.39 -5.15
N GLY A 32 3.69 -22.60 -4.49
CA GLY A 32 2.47 -23.08 -3.84
C GLY A 32 1.34 -23.29 -4.85
N SER A 33 0.11 -23.04 -4.42
CA SER A 33 -1.04 -23.05 -5.33
C SER A 33 -0.89 -22.00 -6.44
N THR A 34 -1.44 -22.27 -7.62
CA THR A 34 -1.45 -21.29 -8.74
C THR A 34 -2.06 -19.95 -8.32
N HIS A 35 -3.10 -19.98 -7.49
CA HIS A 35 -3.75 -18.78 -6.97
C HIS A 35 -2.79 -17.93 -6.13
N ASP A 36 -2.06 -18.57 -5.21
CA ASP A 36 -1.10 -17.88 -4.33
C ASP A 36 0.07 -17.29 -5.12
N SER A 37 0.57 -18.03 -6.12
CA SER A 37 1.61 -17.57 -7.04
C SER A 37 1.16 -16.35 -7.85
N VAL A 38 -0.08 -16.32 -8.35
CA VAL A 38 -0.62 -15.15 -9.08
C VAL A 38 -0.68 -13.92 -8.17
N ILE A 39 -1.17 -14.07 -6.94
CA ILE A 39 -1.21 -12.96 -5.97
C ILE A 39 0.21 -12.49 -5.64
N ALA A 40 1.16 -13.40 -5.45
CA ALA A 40 2.56 -13.06 -5.19
C ALA A 40 3.21 -12.31 -6.36
N LEU A 41 2.92 -12.69 -7.61
CA LEU A 41 3.41 -11.98 -8.80
C LEU A 41 2.81 -10.57 -8.92
N ILE A 42 1.51 -10.42 -8.67
CA ILE A 42 0.86 -9.10 -8.63
C ILE A 42 1.50 -8.23 -7.53
N GLY A 43 1.68 -8.80 -6.34
CA GLY A 43 2.34 -8.11 -5.24
C GLY A 43 3.78 -7.71 -5.57
N LEU A 44 4.53 -8.58 -6.25
CA LEU A 44 5.90 -8.31 -6.68
C LEU A 44 5.94 -7.13 -7.66
N ALA A 45 5.02 -7.09 -8.63
CA ALA A 45 4.89 -5.97 -9.56
C ALA A 45 4.51 -4.67 -8.84
N LEU A 46 3.57 -4.72 -7.90
CA LEU A 46 3.14 -3.56 -7.11
C LEU A 46 4.27 -3.01 -6.23
N PHE A 47 4.98 -3.87 -5.50
CA PHE A 47 6.09 -3.44 -4.65
C PHE A 47 7.31 -3.00 -5.45
N GLY A 48 7.56 -3.59 -6.62
CA GLY A 48 8.56 -3.10 -7.59
C GLY A 48 8.22 -1.72 -8.13
N PHE A 49 6.94 -1.49 -8.44
CA PHE A 49 6.44 -0.17 -8.85
C PHE A 49 6.60 0.87 -7.73
N LEU A 50 6.22 0.53 -6.49
CA LEU A 50 6.39 1.39 -5.30
C LEU A 50 7.88 1.72 -5.06
N LEU A 51 8.76 0.73 -5.15
CA LEU A 51 10.21 0.92 -5.02
C LEU A 51 10.74 1.89 -6.09
N ALA A 52 10.36 1.68 -7.35
CA ALA A 52 10.79 2.52 -8.47
C ALA A 52 10.23 3.95 -8.38
N ALA A 53 9.02 4.12 -7.85
CA ALA A 53 8.42 5.42 -7.57
C ALA A 53 9.26 6.17 -6.51
N GLY A 54 9.56 5.50 -5.41
CA GLY A 54 10.29 6.09 -4.28
C GLY A 54 11.72 6.50 -4.65
N VAL A 55 12.45 5.67 -5.41
CA VAL A 55 13.79 6.03 -5.91
C VAL A 55 13.73 7.31 -6.74
N GLN A 56 12.82 7.37 -7.73
CA GLN A 56 12.69 8.53 -8.61
C GLN A 56 12.20 9.79 -7.88
N LEU A 57 11.42 9.62 -6.80
CA LEU A 57 10.96 10.72 -5.95
C LEU A 57 12.09 11.28 -5.09
N ILE A 58 12.95 10.43 -4.55
CA ILE A 58 14.15 10.84 -3.79
C ILE A 58 15.11 11.61 -4.70
N ASP A 59 15.28 11.18 -5.95
CA ASP A 59 16.08 11.86 -6.97
C ASP A 59 15.50 13.23 -7.36
N GLY A 60 14.28 13.57 -6.91
CA GLY A 60 13.64 14.85 -7.15
C GLY A 60 13.12 15.04 -8.58
N SER A 61 12.92 13.95 -9.32
CA SER A 61 12.46 14.02 -10.71
C SER A 61 10.95 14.31 -10.82
N GLU A 62 10.56 15.08 -11.84
CA GLU A 62 9.14 15.31 -12.18
C GLU A 62 8.39 14.01 -12.52
N ARG A 63 9.12 13.04 -13.09
CA ARG A 63 8.61 11.69 -13.33
C ARG A 63 8.34 10.96 -12.01
N GLY A 64 9.26 11.06 -11.05
CA GLY A 64 9.13 10.48 -9.72
C GLY A 64 7.87 10.94 -9.01
N ILE A 65 7.57 12.25 -9.05
CA ILE A 65 6.34 12.77 -8.45
C ILE A 65 5.09 12.22 -9.14
N ARG A 66 5.05 12.18 -10.48
CA ARG A 66 3.90 11.63 -11.23
C ARG A 66 3.65 10.16 -10.93
N ILE A 67 4.71 9.36 -10.85
CA ILE A 67 4.59 7.94 -10.53
C ILE A 67 4.18 7.76 -9.06
N SER A 68 4.74 8.56 -8.15
CA SER A 68 4.41 8.51 -6.72
C SER A 68 2.97 8.91 -6.45
N LEU A 69 2.37 9.81 -7.24
CA LEU A 69 0.92 10.07 -7.16
C LEU A 69 0.10 8.79 -7.37
N TRP A 70 0.44 7.98 -8.37
CA TRP A 70 -0.22 6.69 -8.58
C TRP A 70 0.10 5.69 -7.46
N ALA A 71 1.34 5.67 -7.00
CA ALA A 71 1.78 4.82 -5.90
C ALA A 71 1.01 5.10 -4.60
N GLN A 72 0.77 6.37 -4.30
CA GLN A 72 -0.03 6.77 -3.14
C GLN A 72 -1.51 6.45 -3.33
N LEU A 73 -2.09 6.70 -4.52
CA LEU A 73 -3.50 6.35 -4.79
C LEU A 73 -3.80 4.86 -4.61
N LEU A 74 -2.90 3.98 -5.08
CA LEU A 74 -3.07 2.54 -4.92
C LEU A 74 -3.10 2.13 -3.44
N GLN A 75 -2.39 2.84 -2.56
CA GLN A 75 -2.36 2.56 -1.14
C GLN A 75 -3.58 3.12 -0.38
N VAL A 76 -4.40 3.98 -0.99
CA VAL A 76 -5.54 4.62 -0.30
C VAL A 76 -6.64 3.63 0.07
N PRO A 77 -7.18 2.79 -0.83
CA PRO A 77 -8.34 1.98 -0.50
C PRO A 77 -8.02 0.87 0.51
N LEU A 78 -8.82 0.80 1.58
CA LEU A 78 -8.87 -0.35 2.48
C LEU A 78 -10.25 -0.98 2.36
N ILE A 79 -10.33 -2.12 1.67
CA ILE A 79 -11.56 -2.84 1.43
C ILE A 79 -11.40 -4.25 1.98
N ALA A 80 -12.25 -4.64 2.91
CA ALA A 80 -12.38 -6.02 3.36
C ALA A 80 -13.86 -6.35 3.40
N THR A 81 -14.31 -7.25 2.55
CA THR A 81 -15.69 -7.75 2.53
C THR A 81 -15.65 -9.26 2.32
N PRO A 82 -16.71 -10.00 2.66
CA PRO A 82 -16.77 -11.44 2.42
C PRO A 82 -16.52 -11.84 0.97
N VAL A 83 -16.84 -10.98 0.00
CA VAL A 83 -16.70 -11.25 -1.43
C VAL A 83 -15.33 -10.82 -1.97
N PHE A 84 -14.81 -9.69 -1.49
CA PHE A 84 -13.60 -9.07 -2.02
C PHE A 84 -12.81 -8.38 -0.93
N SER A 85 -11.50 -8.54 -0.94
CA SER A 85 -10.59 -7.80 -0.07
C SER A 85 -9.40 -7.23 -0.85
N TYR A 86 -9.09 -5.97 -0.58
CA TYR A 86 -7.96 -5.23 -1.09
C TYR A 86 -7.36 -4.35 0.00
N ALA A 87 -6.04 -4.45 0.18
CA ALA A 87 -5.27 -3.49 0.95
C ALA A 87 -3.83 -3.49 0.45
N LEU A 88 -3.22 -2.30 0.36
CA LEU A 88 -1.82 -2.14 -0.01
C LEU A 88 -1.20 -1.04 0.85
N HIS A 89 -0.04 -1.30 1.44
CA HIS A 89 0.78 -0.26 2.06
C HIS A 89 2.28 -0.57 1.96
N SER A 90 3.08 0.49 1.91
CA SER A 90 4.53 0.45 1.78
C SER A 90 5.18 1.41 2.79
N GLY A 91 5.99 0.85 3.68
CA GLY A 91 6.79 1.59 4.66
C GLY A 91 5.99 1.96 5.91
N ALA A 92 4.80 2.54 5.75
CA ALA A 92 3.92 2.87 6.86
C ALA A 92 2.46 2.98 6.40
N PHE A 93 1.54 2.94 7.36
CA PHE A 93 0.14 3.27 7.11
C PHE A 93 -0.51 3.86 8.36
N VAL A 94 -1.57 4.63 8.12
CA VAL A 94 -2.55 5.03 9.14
C VAL A 94 -3.91 4.80 8.52
N ASN A 95 -4.57 3.71 8.88
CA ASN A 95 -5.85 3.31 8.33
C ASN A 95 -6.97 3.83 9.22
N VAL A 96 -7.96 4.45 8.60
CA VAL A 96 -9.22 4.84 9.23
C VAL A 96 -10.34 4.09 8.54
N PHE A 97 -11.13 3.33 9.28
CA PHE A 97 -12.12 2.43 8.71
C PHE A 97 -13.40 2.36 9.54
N VAL A 98 -14.45 1.85 8.92
CA VAL A 98 -15.70 1.48 9.56
C VAL A 98 -15.85 -0.03 9.43
N THR A 99 -16.07 -0.70 10.57
CA THR A 99 -16.47 -2.12 10.56
C THR A 99 -17.98 -2.18 10.39
N VAL A 100 -18.42 -2.84 9.33
CA VAL A 100 -19.83 -2.96 8.95
C VAL A 100 -20.38 -4.24 9.56
N HIS A 101 -20.93 -4.10 10.76
CA HIS A 101 -21.80 -5.07 11.42
C HIS A 101 -23.17 -4.43 11.70
N THR A 102 -24.07 -5.13 12.40
CA THR A 102 -25.39 -4.61 12.83
C THR A 102 -25.32 -3.24 13.49
N THR A 103 -24.19 -2.89 14.12
CA THR A 103 -23.85 -1.51 14.49
C THR A 103 -22.52 -1.13 13.85
N PRO A 104 -22.47 -0.12 12.96
CA PRO A 104 -21.21 0.39 12.41
C PRO A 104 -20.30 0.89 13.52
N ARG A 105 -19.04 0.46 13.52
CA ARG A 105 -18.03 0.89 14.50
C ARG A 105 -16.82 1.51 13.79
N PRO A 106 -16.48 2.77 14.06
CA PRO A 106 -15.25 3.35 13.53
C PRO A 106 -14.03 2.69 14.19
N GLY A 107 -12.93 2.64 13.45
CA GLY A 107 -11.66 2.08 13.90
C GLY A 107 -10.48 2.81 13.27
N ILE A 108 -9.34 2.72 13.95
CA ILE A 108 -8.05 3.23 13.48
C ILE A 108 -6.97 2.21 13.81
N ASP A 109 -6.09 1.96 12.85
CA ASP A 109 -4.88 1.16 13.03
C ASP A 109 -3.71 1.80 12.28
N TRP A 110 -2.51 1.61 12.79
CA TRP A 110 -1.32 2.22 12.21
C TRP A 110 -0.09 1.37 12.49
N ARG A 111 0.86 1.42 11.55
CA ARG A 111 2.20 0.86 11.74
C ARG A 111 3.21 1.67 10.96
N LEU A 112 4.42 1.74 11.52
CA LEU A 112 5.61 2.30 10.89
C LEU A 112 6.61 1.16 10.64
N GLY A 113 7.40 1.24 9.57
CA GLY A 113 8.36 0.21 9.20
C GLY A 113 7.68 -1.10 8.77
N SER A 114 6.58 -1.01 8.01
CA SER A 114 5.79 -2.18 7.63
C SER A 114 5.31 -2.13 6.18
N GLN A 115 5.08 -3.31 5.61
CA GLN A 115 4.57 -3.53 4.27
C GLN A 115 3.44 -4.56 4.30
N GLY A 116 2.49 -4.43 3.38
CA GLY A 116 1.36 -5.35 3.31
C GLY A 116 0.65 -5.26 1.98
N PHE A 117 0.27 -6.42 1.44
CA PHE A 117 -0.56 -6.54 0.26
C PHE A 117 -1.58 -7.68 0.45
N VAL A 118 -2.84 -7.35 0.26
CA VAL A 118 -3.96 -8.28 0.28
C VAL A 118 -4.77 -8.06 -1.00
N LEU A 119 -5.04 -9.14 -1.71
CA LEU A 119 -6.00 -9.20 -2.82
C LEU A 119 -6.65 -10.58 -2.77
N ALA A 120 -7.95 -10.64 -2.51
CA ALA A 120 -8.67 -11.91 -2.35
C ALA A 120 -10.11 -11.82 -2.87
N MET A 121 -10.56 -12.89 -3.54
CA MET A 121 -11.94 -13.12 -4.01
C MET A 121 -12.70 -14.04 -3.02
N ALA A 122 -12.50 -13.79 -1.73
CA ALA A 122 -13.18 -14.37 -0.58
C ALA A 122 -12.49 -13.77 0.63
N GLY A 123 -13.14 -12.80 1.28
CA GLY A 123 -12.53 -12.04 2.37
C GLY A 123 -12.98 -12.47 3.75
N PRO A 124 -12.51 -11.77 4.80
CA PRO A 124 -12.94 -12.02 6.17
C PRO A 124 -14.46 -11.91 6.30
N ALA A 125 -15.04 -12.67 7.25
CA ALA A 125 -16.45 -12.56 7.58
C ALA A 125 -16.84 -11.15 8.10
N LEU A 126 -15.88 -10.42 8.68
CA LEU A 126 -16.07 -9.04 9.13
C LEU A 126 -15.76 -8.05 8.02
N SER A 127 -16.79 -7.35 7.53
CA SER A 127 -16.64 -6.28 6.55
C SER A 127 -15.99 -5.04 7.18
N ARG A 128 -14.92 -4.51 6.58
CA ARG A 128 -14.28 -3.24 6.91
C ARG A 128 -14.09 -2.42 5.65
N LEU A 129 -14.50 -1.16 5.68
CA LEU A 129 -14.30 -0.21 4.60
C LEU A 129 -13.60 1.02 5.16
N GLY A 130 -12.52 1.44 4.52
CA GLY A 130 -11.72 2.53 5.02
C GLY A 130 -10.72 3.06 4.00
N ILE A 131 -9.85 3.92 4.51
CA ILE A 131 -8.78 4.54 3.76
C ILE A 131 -7.47 4.53 4.56
N ASN A 132 -6.35 4.41 3.87
CA ASN A 132 -5.04 4.75 4.41
C ASN A 132 -4.86 6.27 4.35
N LEU A 133 -5.11 6.92 5.49
CA LEU A 133 -4.98 8.36 5.67
C LEU A 133 -3.56 8.86 5.37
N LEU A 134 -2.52 8.10 5.72
CA LEU A 134 -1.14 8.47 5.41
C LEU A 134 -0.91 8.54 3.89
N ALA A 135 -1.43 7.56 3.15
CA ALA A 135 -1.33 7.55 1.69
C ALA A 135 -2.12 8.70 1.06
N LEU A 136 -3.33 8.98 1.57
CA LEU A 136 -4.15 10.11 1.10
C LEU A 136 -3.45 11.45 1.32
N LEU A 137 -2.90 11.68 2.51
CA LEU A 137 -2.17 12.91 2.81
C LEU A 137 -0.89 13.05 1.98
N SER A 138 -0.16 11.96 1.78
CA SER A 138 1.03 11.92 0.91
C SER A 138 0.65 12.24 -0.55
N TRP A 139 -0.45 11.68 -1.04
CA TRP A 139 -0.99 12.00 -2.35
C TRP A 139 -1.34 13.48 -2.50
N LEU A 140 -2.07 14.05 -1.53
CA LEU A 140 -2.44 15.47 -1.52
C LEU A 140 -1.20 16.36 -1.52
N ALA A 141 -0.20 16.04 -0.70
CA ALA A 141 1.06 16.77 -0.62
C ALA A 141 1.85 16.75 -1.95
N LEU A 142 1.84 15.62 -2.66
CA LEU A 142 2.44 15.51 -3.99
C LEU A 142 1.62 16.24 -5.07
N ARG A 143 0.28 16.23 -4.95
CA ARG A 143 -0.63 16.81 -5.94
C ARG A 143 -0.60 18.34 -5.92
N PHE A 144 -0.56 18.93 -4.73
CA PHE A 144 -0.58 20.38 -4.50
C PHE A 144 0.81 20.96 -4.25
N ARG A 145 1.83 20.33 -4.83
CA ARG A 145 3.21 20.79 -4.87
C ARG A 145 3.32 22.19 -5.44
#